data_AF-A0A536CY39-F1
#
_entry.id   AF-A0A536CY39-F1
#
_cell.length_a   1.000
_cell.length_b   1.000
_cell.length_c   1.000
_cell.angle_alpha   90.00
_cell.angle_beta   90.00
_cell.angle_gamma   90.00
#
_symmetry.space_group_name_H-M   'P 1'
#
loop_
_entity.id
_entity.type
_entity.pdbx_description
1 polymer ?
#
loop_
_entity_poly.entity_id
_entity_poly.type
_entity_poly.pdbx_seq_one_letter_code
_entity_poly.pdbx_strand_id
1 'polypeptide(L)' 'RFHGPGKRYASAYDDATLREWAERIRAWRGEGLDVFAYFNNDELGYAPKNALRLRELAGA' A
#
# COMPACT_ATOMS: atom_id res chain seq x y z
N ARG A 1 2.78 -7.67 1.86
CA ARG A 1 2.78 -7.71 0.38
C ARG A 1 1.33 -7.57 -0.10
N PHE A 2 1.08 -6.73 -1.10
CA PHE A 2 -0.24 -6.29 -1.52
C PHE A 2 -0.61 -6.95 -2.85
N HIS A 3 -1.57 -7.86 -2.80
CA HIS A 3 -1.98 -8.69 -3.94
C HIS A 3 -3.25 -8.17 -4.63
N GLY A 4 -3.79 -7.03 -4.22
CA GLY A 4 -5.10 -6.55 -4.67
C GLY A 4 -6.24 -7.05 -3.75
N PRO A 5 -7.22 -6.19 -3.40
CA PRO A 5 -8.25 -6.51 -2.41
C PRO A 5 -9.39 -7.40 -2.94
N GLY A 6 -9.54 -7.53 -4.25
CA GLY A 6 -10.56 -8.35 -4.91
C GLY A 6 -9.93 -9.48 -5.69
N LYS A 7 -9.92 -9.38 -7.02
CA LYS A 7 -9.18 -10.32 -7.87
C LYS A 7 -7.69 -10.22 -7.58
N ARG A 8 -7.10 -11.34 -7.16
CA ARG A 8 -5.67 -11.42 -6.88
C ARG A 8 -4.87 -11.01 -8.11
N TYR A 9 -3.88 -10.16 -7.88
CA TYR A 9 -2.99 -9.50 -8.83
C TYR A 9 -3.67 -8.49 -9.79
N ALA A 10 -4.97 -8.29 -9.65
CA ALA A 10 -5.80 -7.70 -10.70
C ALA A 10 -6.87 -6.74 -10.16
N SER A 11 -6.62 -6.15 -9.00
CA SER A 11 -7.52 -5.17 -8.39
C SER A 11 -6.74 -4.03 -7.77
N ALA A 12 -7.20 -2.80 -8.01
CA ALA A 12 -6.66 -1.61 -7.38
C ALA A 12 -7.15 -1.50 -5.93
N TYR A 13 -6.36 -0.85 -5.09
CA TYR A 13 -6.79 -0.47 -3.74
C TYR A 13 -7.46 0.89 -3.80
N ASP A 14 -8.51 1.08 -3.01
CA ASP A 14 -9.09 2.40 -2.83
C ASP A 14 -8.32 3.22 -1.78
N ASP A 15 -8.61 4.52 -1.75
CA ASP A 15 -7.94 5.46 -0.84
C ASP A 15 -8.21 5.13 0.63
N ALA A 16 -9.39 4.60 0.96
CA ALA A 16 -9.75 4.22 2.33
C ALA A 16 -8.84 3.08 2.83
N THR A 17 -8.71 2.01 2.05
CA THR A 17 -7.84 0.88 2.38
C THR A 17 -6.38 1.33 2.47
N LEU A 18 -5.91 2.17 1.54
CA LEU A 18 -4.54 2.66 1.58
C LEU A 18 -4.27 3.56 2.81
N ARG A 19 -5.25 4.33 3.29
CA ARG A 19 -5.12 5.10 4.53
C ARG A 19 -4.98 4.22 5.77
N GLU A 20 -5.74 3.13 5.86
CA GLU A 20 -5.60 2.18 6.97
C GLU A 20 -4.18 1.59 7.02
N TRP A 21 -3.61 1.25 5.87
CA TRP A 21 -2.22 0.80 5.78
C TRP A 21 -1.22 1.91 6.12
N ALA A 22 -1.47 3.15 5.69
CA ALA A 22 -0.62 4.29 6.01
C ALA A 22 -0.56 4.54 7.54
N GLU A 23 -1.69 4.46 8.24
CA GLU A 23 -1.70 4.57 9.72
C GLU A 23 -0.90 3.45 10.37
N ARG A 24 -1.05 2.22 9.88
CA ARG A 24 -0.32 1.07 10.41
C ARG A 24 1.19 1.20 10.20
N ILE A 25 1.61 1.69 9.03
CA ILE A 25 3.01 1.98 8.71
C ILE A 25 3.55 3.07 9.65
N ARG A 26 2.79 4.14 9.91
CA ARG A 26 3.18 5.18 10.87
C ARG A 26 3.38 4.62 12.27
N ALA A 27 2.46 3.78 12.74
CA ALA A 27 2.57 3.15 14.06
C ALA A 27 3.86 2.32 14.18
N TRP A 28 4.12 1.42 13.22
CA TRP A 28 5.34 0.61 13.22
C TRP A 28 6.62 1.44 13.13
N ARG A 29 6.63 2.52 12.33
CA ARG A 29 7.77 3.45 12.30
C ARG A 29 7.96 4.16 13.65
N GLY A 30 6.87 4.49 14.35
CA GLY A 30 6.90 5.05 15.71
C GLY A 30 7.49 4.09 16.74
N GLU A 31 7.39 2.79 16.50
CA GLU A 31 8.05 1.73 17.29
C GLU A 31 9.52 1.50 16.90
N GLY A 32 10.05 2.26 15.92
CA GLY A 32 11.43 2.16 15.46
C GLY A 32 11.69 1.01 14.46
N LEU A 33 10.64 0.46 13.85
CA LEU A 33 10.75 -0.63 12.87
C LEU A 33 10.93 -0.09 11.45
N ASP A 34 11.80 -0.75 10.68
CA ASP A 34 11.85 -0.59 9.22
C ASP A 34 10.65 -1.29 8.57
N VAL A 35 9.96 -0.59 7.67
CA VAL A 35 8.75 -1.10 7.02
C VAL A 35 8.93 -1.16 5.51
N PHE A 36 8.76 -2.36 4.94
CA PHE A 36 8.86 -2.60 3.51
C PHE A 36 7.50 -3.01 2.93
N ALA A 37 6.98 -2.22 1.99
CA ALA A 37 5.72 -2.47 1.31
C ALA A 37 5.95 -2.85 -0.16
N TYR A 38 5.54 -4.06 -0.54
CA TYR A 38 5.64 -4.56 -1.92
C TYR A 38 4.26 -4.78 -2.51
N PHE A 39 3.99 -4.16 -3.65
CA PHE A 39 2.79 -4.36 -4.46
C PHE A 39 3.10 -5.31 -5.63
N ASN A 40 2.15 -6.19 -5.96
CA ASN A 40 2.23 -7.03 -7.16
C ASN A 40 0.84 -7.24 -7.81
N ASN A 41 -0.08 -6.31 -7.57
CA ASN A 41 -1.32 -6.19 -8.31
C ASN A 41 -1.06 -5.44 -9.62
N ASP A 42 -0.33 -6.07 -10.53
CA ASP A 42 0.27 -5.40 -11.69
C ASP A 42 -0.69 -5.20 -12.87
N GLU A 43 -1.87 -5.84 -12.86
CA GLU A 43 -2.87 -5.64 -13.92
C GLU A 43 -3.21 -4.15 -14.05
N LEU A 44 -3.29 -3.64 -15.29
CA LEU A 44 -3.60 -2.23 -15.59
C LEU A 44 -2.68 -1.20 -14.90
N GLY A 45 -1.51 -1.64 -14.44
CA GLY A 45 -0.53 -0.81 -13.75
C GLY A 45 -0.99 -0.37 -12.36
N TYR A 46 -1.83 -1.15 -11.66
CA TYR A 46 -2.28 -0.76 -10.32
C TYR A 46 -1.15 -0.74 -9.30
N ALA A 47 -0.21 -1.69 -9.34
CA ALA A 47 0.88 -1.76 -8.37
C ALA A 47 1.70 -0.45 -8.23
N PRO A 48 2.27 0.15 -9.30
CA PRO A 48 3.00 1.41 -9.16
C PRO A 48 2.10 2.57 -8.72
N LYS A 49 0.85 2.63 -9.18
CA LYS A 49 -0.12 3.67 -8.76
C LYS A 49 -0.41 3.58 -7.26
N ASN A 50 -0.71 2.39 -6.76
CA ASN A 50 -0.98 2.16 -5.34
C ASN A 50 0.26 2.37 -4.47
N ALA A 51 1.45 1.99 -4.96
CA ALA A 51 2.71 2.21 -4.24
C ALA A 51 3.00 3.70 -4.06
N LEU A 52 2.88 4.51 -5.12
CA LEU A 52 3.02 5.96 -5.04
C LEU A 52 1.98 6.57 -4.10
N ARG A 53 0.72 6.15 -4.23
CA ARG A 53 -0.36 6.66 -3.39
C ARG A 53 -0.16 6.32 -1.90
N LEU A 54 0.27 5.10 -1.60
CA LEU A 54 0.57 4.70 -0.22
C LEU A 54 1.75 5.51 0.34
N ARG A 55 2.79 5.78 -0.46
CA ARG A 55 3.92 6.61 -0.05
C ARG A 55 3.49 8.02 0.32
N GLU A 56 2.67 8.65 -0.51
CA GLU A 56 2.08 9.97 -0.24
C GLU A 56 1.29 9.96 1.08
N LEU A 57 0.39 8.99 1.24
CA LEU A 57 -0.46 8.89 2.43
C LEU A 57 0.33 8.57 3.70
N ALA A 58 1.43 7.81 3.61
CA ALA A 58 2.26 7.43 4.74
C ALA A 58 3.20 8.54 5.22
N GLY A 59 3.35 9.63 4.44
CA GLY A 59 4.29 10.72 4.76
C GLY A 59 5.74 10.27 4.66
N ALA A 60 6.07 9.55 3.58
CA ALA A 60 7.42 9.06 3.28
C ALA A 60 8.06 9.85 2.13
#